data_AF-A0A1E1W812-F1
#
_entry.id   AF-A0A1E1W812-F1
#
_cell.length_a   1.000
_cell.length_b   1.000
_cell.length_c   1.000
_cell.angle_alpha   90.00
_cell.angle_beta   90.00
_cell.angle_gamma   90.00
#
_symmetry.space_group_name_H-M   'P 1'
#
loop_
_entity.id
_entity.type
_entity.pdbx_description
1 polymer ?
#
loop_
_entity_poly.entity_id
_entity_poly.type
_entity_poly.pdbx_seq_one_letter_code
_entity_poly.pdbx_strand_id
1 'polypeptide(L)'
;MILCISGVIEEENSILEIKCFPSLARNNQDIFSAAKDRKNFPLLVDDTGALQINKKHNYYYQIQGQLRVSKMMKCYFIGYVSPSFDITVLEVQRDENFIKNMMPKLVTFYKNCILPEVVLRRVTKKQKCIDISIMW
;
A
#
# COMPACT_ATOMS: atom_id res chain seq x y z
N MET A 1 -9.51 4.79 -3.23
CA MET A 1 -8.13 4.30 -3.40
C MET A 1 -7.97 3.92 -4.87
N ILE A 2 -7.26 4.75 -5.64
CA ILE A 2 -6.90 4.42 -7.03
C ILE A 2 -5.58 3.65 -6.95
N LEU A 3 -5.57 2.42 -7.46
CA LEU A 3 -4.36 1.59 -7.54
C LEU A 3 -3.61 1.99 -8.81
N CYS A 4 -2.70 2.96 -8.71
CA CYS A 4 -1.76 3.27 -9.80
C CYS A 4 -0.46 2.53 -9.52
N ILE A 5 -0.08 1.61 -10.41
CA ILE A 5 1.23 0.96 -10.40
C ILE A 5 2.25 1.97 -10.97
N SER A 6 3.43 2.09 -10.36
CA SER A 6 4.45 3.05 -10.83
C SER A 6 5.17 2.56 -12.09
N GLY A 7 5.34 1.24 -12.23
CA GLY A 7 5.94 0.61 -13.41
C GLY A 7 5.71 -0.90 -13.42
N VAL A 8 5.94 -1.54 -14.58
CA VAL A 8 5.84 -2.99 -14.76
C VAL A 8 7.15 -3.49 -15.35
N ILE A 9 7.65 -4.63 -14.86
CA ILE A 9 8.82 -5.32 -15.39
C ILE A 9 8.34 -6.72 -15.77
N GLU A 10 7.94 -6.87 -17.03
CA GLU A 10 7.23 -8.06 -17.54
C GLU A 10 8.10 -9.32 -17.51
N GLU A 11 9.38 -9.20 -17.89
CA GLU A 11 10.35 -10.32 -17.91
C GLU A 11 10.50 -10.97 -16.52
N GLU A 12 10.28 -10.20 -15.46
CA GLU A 12 10.38 -10.65 -14.07
C GLU A 12 9.02 -10.94 -13.42
N ASN A 13 7.93 -10.83 -14.17
CA ASN A 13 6.56 -10.96 -13.67
C ASN A 13 6.33 -10.08 -12.41
N SER A 14 6.78 -8.82 -12.50
CA SER A 14 6.85 -7.93 -11.35
C SER A 14 6.35 -6.51 -11.63
N ILE A 15 6.01 -5.80 -10.55
CA ILE A 15 5.63 -4.39 -10.58
C ILE A 15 6.62 -3.54 -9.78
N LEU A 16 6.63 -2.24 -10.06
CA LEU A 16 7.36 -1.23 -9.32
C LEU A 16 6.37 -0.35 -8.55
N GLU A 17 6.66 -0.09 -7.28
CA GLU A 17 5.92 0.85 -6.44
C GLU A 17 6.90 1.81 -5.76
N ILE A 18 6.90 3.08 -6.21
CA ILE A 18 7.80 4.11 -5.68
C ILE A 18 7.07 4.95 -4.65
N LYS A 19 7.64 5.05 -3.44
CA LYS A 19 7.15 5.93 -2.38
C LYS A 19 8.23 6.92 -1.97
N CYS A 20 7.87 8.20 -2.06
CA CYS A 20 8.70 9.30 -1.60
C CYS A 20 8.40 9.61 -0.13
N PHE A 21 9.44 9.85 0.67
CA PHE A 21 9.39 10.13 2.10
C PHE A 21 9.90 11.55 2.43
N PRO A 22 9.20 12.61 2.00
CA PRO A 22 9.66 13.99 2.22
C PRO A 22 9.69 14.40 3.70
N SER A 23 8.94 13.71 4.57
CA SER A 23 9.04 13.92 6.03
C SER A 23 10.35 13.40 6.62
N LEU A 24 10.99 12.41 5.99
CA LEU A 24 12.30 11.94 6.38
C LEU A 24 13.38 12.91 5.92
N ALA A 25 13.27 13.41 4.68
CA ALA A 25 14.19 14.41 4.13
C ALA A 25 14.21 15.69 4.99
N ARG A 26 13.04 16.21 5.38
CA ARG A 26 12.93 17.37 6.27
C ARG A 26 13.56 17.17 7.65
N ASN A 27 13.61 15.92 8.11
CA ASN A 27 14.18 15.57 9.40
C ASN A 27 15.62 15.06 9.30
N ASN A 28 16.23 15.11 8.09
CA ASN A 28 17.52 14.52 7.78
C ASN A 28 17.69 13.08 8.33
N GLN A 29 16.64 12.26 8.17
CA GLN A 29 16.57 10.89 8.67
C GLN A 29 16.54 9.91 7.50
N ASP A 30 17.31 8.81 7.59
CA ASP A 30 17.20 7.72 6.63
C ASP A 30 16.01 6.78 6.93
N ILE A 31 15.72 5.89 5.99
CA ILE A 31 14.61 4.93 6.10
C ILE A 31 14.85 3.90 7.21
N PHE A 32 16.09 3.47 7.42
CA PHE A 32 16.43 2.43 8.40
C PHE A 32 16.18 2.90 9.84
N SER A 33 16.66 4.09 10.16
CA SER A 33 16.45 4.78 11.42
C SER A 33 14.96 5.05 11.66
N ALA A 34 14.25 5.53 10.62
CA ALA A 34 12.80 5.73 10.70
C ALA A 34 12.03 4.43 10.98
N ALA A 35 12.45 3.30 10.41
CA ALA A 35 11.84 2.00 10.63
C ALA A 35 12.02 1.47 12.07
N LYS A 36 13.07 1.91 12.78
CA LYS A 36 13.29 1.59 14.21
C LYS A 36 12.48 2.51 15.13
N ASP A 37 12.43 3.81 14.81
CA ASP A 37 11.93 4.81 15.75
C ASP A 37 10.42 5.05 15.64
N ARG A 38 9.82 4.83 14.46
CA ARG A 38 8.44 5.25 14.17
C ARG A 38 7.47 4.08 14.23
N LYS A 39 6.51 4.16 15.17
CA LYS A 39 5.49 3.13 15.41
C LYS A 39 4.59 2.80 14.21
N ASN A 40 4.29 3.77 13.34
CA ASN A 40 3.43 3.60 12.17
C ASN A 40 4.19 3.91 10.88
N PHE A 41 5.30 3.22 10.66
CA PHE A 41 6.10 3.32 9.44
C PHE A 41 5.83 2.13 8.51
N PRO A 42 5.87 2.33 7.17
CA PRO A 42 5.65 1.26 6.20
C PRO A 42 6.70 0.17 6.21
N LEU A 43 7.89 0.41 6.79
CA LEU A 43 8.95 -0.57 6.90
C LEU A 43 9.27 -0.85 8.36
N LEU A 44 9.85 -2.02 8.62
CA LEU A 44 10.33 -2.46 9.92
C LEU A 44 11.73 -3.06 9.77
N VAL A 45 12.50 -3.04 10.84
CA VAL A 45 13.73 -3.83 10.93
C VAL A 45 13.39 -5.13 11.63
N ASP A 46 13.75 -6.26 11.03
CA ASP A 46 13.55 -7.59 11.62
C ASP A 46 14.62 -7.93 12.67
N ASP A 47 14.50 -9.10 13.28
CA ASP A 47 15.43 -9.57 14.33
C ASP A 47 16.86 -9.79 13.81
N THR A 48 17.04 -9.92 12.49
CA THR A 48 18.35 -10.04 11.84
C THR A 48 18.99 -8.69 11.52
N GLY A 49 18.24 -7.60 11.71
CA GLY A 49 18.68 -6.26 11.34
C GLY A 49 18.37 -5.90 9.89
N ALA A 50 17.59 -6.70 9.16
CA ALA A 50 17.22 -6.44 7.79
C ALA A 50 15.91 -5.63 7.68
N LEU A 51 15.82 -4.77 6.67
CA LEU A 51 14.60 -4.04 6.36
C LEU A 51 13.57 -4.95 5.70
N GLN A 52 12.34 -4.87 6.17
CA GLN A 52 11.19 -5.54 5.57
C GLN A 52 9.97 -4.63 5.53
N ILE A 53 9.02 -4.95 4.66
CA ILE A 53 7.75 -4.24 4.61
C ILE A 53 6.86 -4.59 5.81
N ASN A 54 6.28 -3.57 6.43
CA ASN A 54 5.32 -3.73 7.50
C ASN A 54 3.99 -4.25 6.94
N LYS A 55 3.71 -5.55 7.14
CA LYS A 55 2.47 -6.19 6.66
C LYS A 55 1.17 -5.58 7.25
N LYS A 56 1.27 -4.84 8.35
CA LYS A 56 0.13 -4.14 8.98
C LYS A 56 -0.11 -2.74 8.41
N HIS A 57 0.84 -2.20 7.65
CA HIS A 57 0.73 -0.86 7.09
C HIS A 57 -0.05 -0.88 5.76
N ASN A 58 -0.75 0.22 5.46
CA ASN A 58 -1.61 0.36 4.27
C ASN A 58 -0.87 0.10 2.94
N TYR A 59 0.44 0.32 2.88
CA TYR A 59 1.24 0.05 1.68
C TYR A 59 1.31 -1.44 1.34
N TYR A 60 1.34 -2.33 2.34
CA TYR A 60 1.30 -3.77 2.06
C TYR A 60 -0.04 -4.18 1.44
N TYR A 61 -1.15 -3.63 1.94
CA TYR A 61 -2.48 -3.83 1.34
C TYR A 61 -2.54 -3.32 -0.11
N GLN A 62 -1.96 -2.15 -0.39
CA GLN A 62 -1.89 -1.58 -1.74
C GLN A 62 -1.11 -2.51 -2.68
N ILE A 63 0.08 -2.95 -2.29
CA ILE A 63 0.95 -3.81 -3.09
C ILE A 63 0.27 -5.15 -3.37
N GLN A 64 -0.27 -5.82 -2.35
CA GLN A 64 -0.96 -7.10 -2.54
C GLN A 64 -2.19 -6.97 -3.43
N GLY A 65 -2.92 -5.84 -3.34
CA GLY A 65 -4.01 -5.51 -4.25
C GLY A 65 -3.55 -5.31 -5.69
N GLN A 66 -2.48 -4.54 -5.91
CA GLN A 66 -1.88 -4.32 -7.23
C GLN A 66 -1.43 -5.63 -7.85
N LEU A 67 -0.66 -6.45 -7.12
CA LEU A 67 -0.21 -7.78 -7.57
C LEU A 67 -1.41 -8.65 -7.96
N ARG A 68 -2.48 -8.65 -7.16
CA ARG A 68 -3.69 -9.41 -7.46
C ARG A 68 -4.35 -9.01 -8.77
N VAL A 69 -4.45 -7.70 -9.04
CA VAL A 69 -5.09 -7.13 -10.23
C VAL A 69 -4.23 -7.34 -11.46
N SER A 70 -2.93 -7.07 -11.38
CA SER A 70 -1.99 -7.20 -12.50
C SER A 70 -1.60 -8.63 -12.81
N LYS A 71 -1.93 -9.59 -11.93
CA LYS A 71 -1.51 -11.00 -11.98
C LYS A 71 0.02 -11.18 -11.90
N MET A 72 0.71 -10.20 -11.34
CA MET A 72 2.16 -10.24 -11.11
C MET A 72 2.48 -11.00 -9.82
N MET A 73 3.71 -11.49 -9.71
CA MET A 73 4.15 -12.37 -8.62
C MET A 73 4.94 -11.65 -7.54
N LYS A 74 5.58 -10.52 -7.86
CA LYS A 74 6.36 -9.74 -6.90
C LYS A 74 6.33 -8.24 -7.21
N CYS A 75 6.64 -7.45 -6.21
CA CYS A 75 6.74 -5.99 -6.30
C CYS A 75 8.11 -5.55 -5.82
N TYR A 76 8.77 -4.71 -6.60
CA TYR A 76 9.90 -3.91 -6.14
C TYR A 76 9.38 -2.63 -5.50
N PHE A 77 9.40 -2.60 -4.17
CA PHE A 77 9.08 -1.40 -3.39
C PHE A 77 10.31 -0.52 -3.31
N ILE A 78 10.19 0.72 -3.78
CA ILE A 78 11.27 1.71 -3.76
C ILE A 78 10.93 2.81 -2.76
N GLY A 79 11.75 2.93 -1.73
CA GLY A 79 11.72 4.05 -0.80
C GLY A 79 12.72 5.12 -1.18
N TYR A 80 12.23 6.31 -1.53
CA TYR A 80 13.05 7.46 -1.87
C TYR A 80 12.90 8.56 -0.81
N VAL A 81 14.00 9.09 -0.28
CA VAL A 81 14.00 10.19 0.70
C VAL A 81 14.36 11.51 0.04
N SER A 82 15.60 11.63 -0.43
CA SER A 82 16.15 12.77 -1.16
C SER A 82 17.46 12.35 -1.85
N PRO A 83 18.07 13.18 -2.71
CA PRO A 83 19.34 12.84 -3.38
C PRO A 83 20.51 12.59 -2.42
N SER A 84 20.43 13.04 -1.16
CA SER A 84 21.47 12.86 -0.15
C SER A 84 21.42 11.53 0.60
N PHE A 85 20.41 10.68 0.32
CA PHE A 85 20.25 9.37 0.94
C PHE A 85 20.19 8.27 -0.12
N ASP A 86 20.64 7.08 0.24
CA ASP A 86 20.52 5.91 -0.62
C ASP A 86 19.06 5.52 -0.87
N ILE A 87 18.81 4.98 -2.06
CA ILE A 87 17.50 4.43 -2.43
C ILE A 87 17.32 3.09 -1.72
N THR A 88 16.24 2.94 -0.98
CA THR A 88 15.85 1.64 -0.41
C THR A 88 15.06 0.85 -1.43
N VAL A 89 15.46 -0.40 -1.70
CA VAL A 89 14.72 -1.32 -2.58
C VAL A 89 14.40 -2.58 -1.79
N LEU A 90 13.12 -2.97 -1.74
CA LEU A 90 12.67 -4.21 -1.12
C LEU A 90 11.83 -5.02 -2.09
N GLU A 91 12.10 -6.33 -2.15
CA GLU A 91 11.25 -7.26 -2.89
C GLU A 91 10.10 -7.72 -2.00
N VAL A 92 8.87 -7.52 -2.48
CA VAL A 92 7.65 -7.93 -1.78
C VAL A 92 6.94 -8.98 -2.62
N GLN A 93 6.94 -10.21 -2.11
CA GLN A 93 6.29 -11.34 -2.75
C GLN A 93 4.77 -11.25 -2.63
N ARG A 94 4.08 -11.77 -3.64
CA ARG A 94 2.64 -11.98 -3.60
C ARG A 94 2.27 -12.97 -2.49
N ASP A 95 1.32 -12.58 -1.66
CA ASP A 95 0.84 -13.33 -0.50
C ASP A 95 -0.63 -13.70 -0.72
N GLU A 96 -0.85 -14.88 -1.30
CA GLU A 96 -2.20 -15.36 -1.64
C GLU A 96 -3.10 -15.51 -0.41
N ASN A 97 -2.53 -15.89 0.74
CA ASN A 97 -3.29 -16.01 1.98
C ASN A 97 -3.75 -14.64 2.46
N PHE A 98 -2.87 -13.64 2.42
CA PHE A 98 -3.23 -12.27 2.76
C PHE A 98 -4.30 -11.71 1.81
N ILE A 99 -4.13 -11.90 0.50
CA ILE A 99 -5.10 -11.48 -0.51
C ILE A 99 -6.46 -12.14 -0.24
N LYS A 100 -6.49 -13.46 -0.05
CA LYS A 100 -7.72 -14.22 0.24
C LYS A 100 -8.45 -13.67 1.47
N ASN A 101 -7.72 -13.28 2.51
CA ASN A 101 -8.28 -12.72 3.74
C ASN A 101 -8.74 -11.26 3.59
N MET A 102 -8.09 -10.50 2.71
CA MET A 102 -8.44 -9.10 2.41
C MET A 102 -9.71 -8.99 1.54
N MET A 103 -9.87 -9.89 0.56
CA MET A 103 -10.91 -9.79 -0.48
C MET A 103 -12.36 -9.70 0.05
N PRO A 104 -12.80 -10.49 1.05
CA PRO A 104 -14.18 -10.40 1.55
C PRO A 104 -14.54 -8.99 2.05
N LYS A 105 -13.61 -8.33 2.75
CA LYS A 105 -13.81 -6.96 3.26
C LYS A 105 -13.96 -5.95 2.12
N LEU A 106 -13.14 -6.09 1.07
CA LEU A 106 -13.21 -5.23 -0.11
C LEU A 106 -14.51 -5.44 -0.89
N VAL A 107 -14.97 -6.69 -1.03
CA VAL A 107 -16.24 -7.01 -1.70
C VAL A 107 -17.43 -6.43 -0.93
N THR A 108 -17.44 -6.60 0.40
CA THR A 108 -18.49 -6.01 1.26
C THR A 108 -18.49 -4.48 1.15
N PHE A 109 -17.32 -3.84 1.24
CA PHE A 109 -17.20 -2.40 1.07
C PHE A 109 -17.68 -1.94 -0.31
N TYR A 110 -17.30 -2.64 -1.38
CA TYR A 110 -17.77 -2.33 -2.72
C TYR A 110 -19.30 -2.43 -2.82
N LYS A 111 -19.88 -3.55 -2.41
CA LYS A 111 -21.33 -3.81 -2.53
C LYS A 111 -22.16 -2.86 -1.67
N ASN A 112 -21.72 -2.56 -0.45
CA ASN A 112 -22.52 -1.81 0.51
C ASN A 112 -22.27 -0.30 0.44
N CYS A 113 -21.08 0.12 0.04
CA CYS A 113 -20.69 1.54 0.10
C CYS A 113 -20.44 2.16 -1.27
N ILE A 114 -19.82 1.44 -2.22
CA ILE A 114 -19.46 2.02 -3.53
C ILE A 114 -20.56 1.82 -4.57
N LEU A 115 -21.06 0.59 -4.72
CA LEU A 115 -22.06 0.23 -5.72
C LEU A 115 -23.35 1.05 -5.62
N PRO A 116 -23.92 1.31 -4.43
CA PRO A 116 -25.09 2.16 -4.32
C PRO A 116 -24.83 3.57 -4.82
N GLU A 117 -23.62 4.10 -4.60
CA GLU A 117 -23.25 5.45 -5.03
C GLU A 117 -22.96 5.53 -6.53
N VAL A 118 -22.46 4.45 -7.13
CA VAL A 118 -22.30 4.36 -8.59
C VAL A 118 -23.67 4.32 -9.30
N VAL A 119 -24.62 3.54 -8.78
CA VAL A 119 -25.94 3.33 -9.39
C VAL A 119 -26.88 4.50 -9.13
N LEU A 120 -27.01 4.91 -7.87
CA LEU A 120 -27.99 5.90 -7.43
C LEU A 120 -27.45 7.34 -7.44
N ARG A 121 -26.12 7.52 -7.51
CA ARG A 121 -25.46 8.84 -7.50
C ARG A 121 -25.89 9.73 -6.32
N ARG A 122 -26.10 9.14 -5.14
CA ARG A 122 -26.62 9.87 -3.97
C ARG A 122 -25.59 10.83 -3.41
N VAL A 123 -24.31 10.45 -3.45
CA VAL A 123 -23.20 11.36 -3.12
C VAL A 123 -23.09 12.43 -4.20
N THR A 124 -23.72 13.57 -3.92
CA THR A 124 -23.55 14.80 -4.71
C THR A 124 -22.27 15.53 -4.26
N LYS A 125 -21.72 16.40 -5.13
CA LYS A 125 -20.54 17.21 -4.79
C LYS A 125 -20.75 17.87 -3.41
N LYS A 126 -19.83 17.62 -2.46
CA LYS A 126 -19.75 18.12 -1.08
C LYS A 126 -20.41 17.28 0.03
N GLN A 127 -20.98 16.11 -0.24
CA GLN A 127 -21.41 15.20 0.84
C GLN A 127 -20.31 14.19 1.23
N LYS A 128 -20.18 13.93 2.55
CA LYS A 128 -19.30 12.86 3.05
C LYS A 128 -19.94 11.51 2.73
N CYS A 129 -19.14 10.52 2.32
CA CYS A 129 -19.62 9.14 2.24
C CYS A 129 -20.13 8.70 3.63
N ILE A 130 -21.38 8.24 3.69
CA ILE A 130 -21.98 7.70 4.89
C ILE A 130 -21.82 6.19 4.84
N ASP A 131 -21.21 5.61 5.87
CA ASP A 131 -21.19 4.17 6.04
C ASP A 131 -22.55 3.73 6.58
N ILE A 132 -23.29 2.98 5.76
CA ILE A 132 -24.66 2.53 6.06
C ILE A 132 -24.67 1.52 7.23
N SER A 133 -23.52 0.90 7.54
CA SER A 133 -23.42 -0.07 8.63
C SER A 133 -23.44 0.54 10.04
N ILE A 134 -23.42 1.88 10.16
CA ILE A 134 -23.49 2.60 11.45
C ILE A 134 -24.91 3.09 11.76
N MET A 135 -25.90 2.71 10.95
CA MET A 135 -27.30 3.15 11.10
C MET A 135 -28.24 2.09 11.71
N TRP A 136 -27.71 0.98 12.23
CA TRP A 136 -28.47 -0.08 12.90
C TRP A 136 -27.73 -0.60 14.14
#